data_AF-A0A534WA53-F1
#
_entry.id   AF-A0A534WA53-F1
#
_cell.length_a   1.000
_cell.length_b   1.000
_cell.length_c   1.000
_cell.angle_alpha   90.00
_cell.angle_beta   90.00
_cell.angle_gamma   90.00
#
_symmetry.space_group_name_H-M   'P 1'
#
loop_
_entity.id
_entity.type
_entity.pdbx_description
1 polymer ?
#
loop_
_entity_poly.entity_id
_entity_poly.type
_entity_poly.pdbx_seq_one_letter_code
_entity_poly.pdbx_strand_id
1 'polypeptide(L)'
;MATAAIKASATQAQSGMSSASTNTQASIGLQGIGSDVGGAAASGNVSTVNLSTGLPDPDQLAAAALAPSSGSVHQALRLSGTSNAATTIPVGCVRRDPSTGSPTLVAPGPACGADTYLEVDYDNGDVVKVTWSETTTSFDLKLEVIAGPWRGTNLHYTGNLNGNAATVVVTGAMLFSRTGSAVHVNAGFSVTYVVSVSQDSSSTTVNISVNGTATDHIALVQAHEHFGLNLRDSTSGQTTTSTVQWSGSVGIDLLKADGVTTDHSVTFNVNATVTAQTTGTTSTVTLSLNGDVEYDGSVAGNLVTRNNQVYVDWTDGAEDAFDPSALAHQL
;
A
#
# COMPACT_ATOMS: atom_id res chain seq x y z
N MET A 1 4.00 28.74 19.75
CA MET A 1 2.94 28.31 20.68
C MET A 1 1.77 27.82 19.85
N ALA A 2 1.27 26.61 20.12
CA ALA A 2 0.21 25.98 19.35
C ALA A 2 -1.10 26.78 19.49
N THR A 3 -1.68 27.18 18.38
CA THR A 3 -3.00 27.84 18.35
C THR A 3 -4.08 26.81 18.05
N ALA A 4 -5.36 27.18 18.25
CA ALA A 4 -6.47 26.31 17.86
C ALA A 4 -6.46 25.94 16.35
N ALA A 5 -5.99 26.85 15.49
CA ALA A 5 -5.86 26.60 14.05
C ALA A 5 -4.77 25.55 13.74
N ILE A 6 -3.64 25.58 14.45
CA ILE A 6 -2.57 24.58 14.32
C ILE A 6 -3.08 23.20 14.74
N LYS A 7 -3.80 23.11 15.86
CA LYS A 7 -4.37 21.85 16.35
C LYS A 7 -5.40 21.27 15.37
N ALA A 8 -6.29 22.13 14.86
CA ALA A 8 -7.27 21.72 13.84
C ALA A 8 -6.60 21.23 12.55
N SER A 9 -5.54 21.92 12.10
CA SER A 9 -4.76 21.50 10.93
C SER A 9 -4.07 20.15 11.17
N ALA A 10 -3.55 19.90 12.37
CA ALA A 10 -2.96 18.62 12.73
C ALA A 10 -3.99 17.48 12.75
N THR A 11 -5.21 17.71 13.25
CA THR A 11 -6.31 16.73 13.18
C THR A 11 -6.71 16.44 11.73
N GLN A 12 -6.81 17.48 10.90
CA GLN A 12 -7.07 17.32 9.47
C GLN A 12 -5.94 16.52 8.79
N ALA A 13 -4.69 16.82 9.11
CA ALA A 13 -3.53 16.11 8.60
C ALA A 13 -3.53 14.63 8.99
N GLN A 14 -3.90 14.28 10.24
CA GLN A 14 -4.07 12.88 10.65
C GLN A 14 -5.14 12.16 9.81
N SER A 15 -6.27 12.81 9.55
CA SER A 15 -7.32 12.21 8.70
C SER A 15 -6.84 12.04 7.25
N GLY A 16 -6.08 13.02 6.73
CA GLY A 16 -5.45 12.95 5.43
C GLY A 16 -4.40 11.84 5.32
N MET A 17 -3.62 11.63 6.39
CA MET A 17 -2.65 10.53 6.50
C MET A 17 -3.33 9.17 6.42
N SER A 18 -4.46 8.97 7.12
CA SER A 18 -5.24 7.73 7.02
C SER A 18 -5.76 7.49 5.59
N SER A 19 -6.28 8.53 4.93
CA SER A 19 -6.76 8.42 3.54
C SER A 19 -5.62 8.06 2.57
N ALA A 20 -4.49 8.77 2.66
CA ALA A 20 -3.31 8.51 1.85
C ALA A 20 -2.77 7.08 2.07
N SER A 21 -2.75 6.60 3.32
CA SER A 21 -2.33 5.24 3.66
C SER A 21 -3.25 4.17 3.05
N THR A 22 -4.58 4.32 3.18
CA THR A 22 -5.55 3.42 2.53
C THR A 22 -5.35 3.38 1.01
N ASN A 23 -5.13 4.54 0.41
CA ASN A 23 -4.82 4.69 -1.01
C ASN A 23 -3.51 3.96 -1.38
N THR A 24 -2.43 4.14 -0.61
CA THR A 24 -1.17 3.41 -0.79
C THR A 24 -1.38 1.90 -0.69
N GLN A 25 -2.08 1.39 0.33
CA GLN A 25 -2.36 -0.04 0.48
C GLN A 25 -3.22 -0.59 -0.66
N ALA A 26 -4.25 0.14 -1.10
CA ALA A 26 -5.06 -0.25 -2.24
C ALA A 26 -4.22 -0.36 -3.52
N SER A 27 -3.24 0.53 -3.72
CA SER A 27 -2.30 0.44 -4.84
C SER A 27 -1.43 -0.83 -4.78
N ILE A 28 -1.02 -1.26 -3.57
CA ILE A 28 -0.29 -2.52 -3.36
C ILE A 28 -1.20 -3.72 -3.66
N GLY A 29 -2.46 -3.68 -3.23
CA GLY A 29 -3.46 -4.69 -3.56
C GLY A 29 -3.65 -4.86 -5.07
N LEU A 30 -3.73 -3.75 -5.82
CA LEU A 30 -3.81 -3.77 -7.29
C LEU A 30 -2.55 -4.36 -7.93
N GLN A 31 -1.35 -4.03 -7.43
CA GLN A 31 -0.10 -4.66 -7.88
C GLN A 31 -0.19 -6.19 -7.78
N GLY A 32 -0.73 -6.70 -6.66
CA GLY A 32 -0.94 -8.12 -6.44
C GLY A 32 -1.81 -8.76 -7.51
N ILE A 33 -2.99 -8.20 -7.74
CA ILE A 33 -3.93 -8.69 -8.77
C ILE A 33 -3.27 -8.67 -10.16
N GLY A 34 -2.59 -7.58 -10.52
CA GLY A 34 -1.89 -7.49 -11.80
C GLY A 34 -0.78 -8.53 -11.97
N SER A 35 -0.04 -8.78 -10.90
CA SER A 35 1.03 -9.79 -10.87
C SER A 35 0.47 -11.21 -10.98
N ASP A 36 -0.60 -11.52 -10.26
CA ASP A 36 -1.31 -12.81 -10.31
C ASP A 36 -1.81 -13.12 -11.73
N VAL A 37 -2.49 -12.16 -12.34
CA VAL A 37 -3.01 -12.30 -13.71
C VAL A 37 -1.86 -12.43 -14.70
N GLY A 38 -0.84 -11.56 -14.61
CA GLY A 38 0.33 -11.59 -15.49
C GLY A 38 1.08 -12.91 -15.41
N GLY A 39 1.27 -13.44 -14.19
CA GLY A 39 1.90 -14.73 -13.93
C GLY A 39 1.06 -15.91 -14.44
N ALA A 40 -0.25 -15.89 -14.23
CA ALA A 40 -1.18 -16.90 -14.74
C ALA A 40 -1.14 -16.97 -16.27
N ALA A 41 -1.22 -15.82 -16.95
CA ALA A 41 -1.13 -15.74 -18.41
C ALA A 41 0.25 -16.18 -18.93
N ALA A 42 1.35 -15.73 -18.30
CA ALA A 42 2.70 -16.13 -18.68
C ALA A 42 2.97 -17.63 -18.50
N SER A 43 2.37 -18.24 -17.47
CA SER A 43 2.45 -19.69 -17.24
C SER A 43 1.58 -20.52 -18.20
N GLY A 44 0.71 -19.88 -18.99
CA GLY A 44 -0.28 -20.53 -19.83
C GLY A 44 -1.46 -21.13 -19.06
N ASN A 45 -1.60 -20.84 -17.76
CA ASN A 45 -2.68 -21.32 -16.91
C ASN A 45 -3.45 -20.16 -16.27
N VAL A 46 -4.51 -19.71 -16.94
CA VAL A 46 -5.40 -18.65 -16.44
C VAL A 46 -6.56 -19.16 -15.57
N SER A 47 -6.63 -20.47 -15.29
CA SER A 47 -7.75 -21.04 -14.50
C SER A 47 -7.81 -20.53 -13.06
N THR A 48 -6.71 -19.95 -12.56
CA THR A 48 -6.61 -19.33 -11.23
C THR A 48 -7.12 -17.88 -11.20
N VAL A 49 -7.35 -17.25 -12.35
CA VAL A 49 -7.82 -15.86 -12.41
C VAL A 49 -9.31 -15.79 -12.05
N ASN A 50 -9.63 -15.15 -10.92
CA ASN A 50 -11.01 -14.97 -10.50
C ASN A 50 -11.68 -13.80 -11.25
N LEU A 51 -12.50 -14.12 -12.25
CA LEU A 51 -13.25 -13.12 -13.03
C LEU A 51 -14.59 -12.70 -12.40
N SER A 52 -15.05 -13.39 -11.36
CA SER A 52 -16.44 -13.26 -10.88
C SER A 52 -16.71 -12.04 -10.00
N THR A 53 -15.71 -11.56 -9.28
CA THR A 53 -15.88 -10.49 -8.29
C THR A 53 -15.46 -9.11 -8.79
N GLY A 54 -14.82 -9.03 -9.97
CA GLY A 54 -14.21 -7.79 -10.43
C GLY A 54 -12.98 -7.39 -9.63
N LEU A 55 -12.55 -6.14 -9.83
CA LEU A 55 -11.58 -5.51 -8.93
C LEU A 55 -12.27 -5.17 -7.60
N PRO A 56 -11.72 -5.59 -6.45
CA PRO A 56 -12.28 -5.26 -5.14
C PRO A 56 -12.32 -3.75 -4.88
N ASP A 57 -13.19 -3.30 -3.98
CA ASP A 57 -13.25 -1.90 -3.54
C ASP A 57 -11.94 -1.49 -2.83
N PRO A 58 -11.59 -0.19 -2.79
CA PRO A 58 -10.34 0.29 -2.18
C PRO A 58 -10.12 -0.21 -0.75
N ASP A 59 -11.15 -0.19 0.10
CA ASP A 59 -11.05 -0.66 1.49
C ASP A 59 -10.77 -2.17 1.58
N GLN A 60 -11.28 -2.95 0.62
CA GLN A 60 -11.04 -4.40 0.56
C GLN A 60 -9.62 -4.71 0.09
N LEU A 61 -9.12 -3.95 -0.88
CA LEU A 61 -7.73 -4.04 -1.33
C LEU A 61 -6.76 -3.64 -0.22
N ALA A 62 -7.07 -2.55 0.48
CA ALA A 62 -6.30 -2.07 1.61
C ALA A 62 -6.22 -3.13 2.71
N ALA A 63 -7.37 -3.66 3.13
CA ALA A 63 -7.44 -4.74 4.12
C ALA A 63 -6.70 -6.01 3.68
N ALA A 64 -6.73 -6.36 2.39
CA ALA A 64 -6.00 -7.51 1.85
C ALA A 64 -4.48 -7.28 1.82
N ALA A 65 -4.02 -6.05 1.55
CA ALA A 65 -2.60 -5.70 1.55
C ALA A 65 -1.99 -5.78 2.96
N LEU A 66 -2.78 -5.51 4.01
CA LEU A 66 -2.36 -5.63 5.41
C LEU A 66 -2.42 -7.07 5.95
N ALA A 67 -2.96 -8.03 5.19
CA ALA A 67 -3.02 -9.40 5.63
C ALA A 67 -1.59 -10.02 5.62
N PRO A 68 -1.11 -10.63 6.73
CA PRO A 68 0.24 -11.16 6.79
C PRO A 68 0.47 -12.23 5.71
N SER A 69 1.39 -11.97 4.80
CA SER A 69 1.77 -12.94 3.77
C SER A 69 2.50 -14.12 4.42
N SER A 70 2.07 -15.35 4.16
CA SER A 70 2.72 -16.58 4.65
C SER A 70 4.01 -16.94 3.88
N GLY A 71 4.77 -15.96 3.40
CA GLY A 71 5.72 -16.10 2.28
C GLY A 71 7.11 -15.47 2.44
N SER A 72 8.03 -15.81 1.52
CA SER A 72 9.37 -15.24 1.38
C SER A 72 9.39 -13.90 0.62
N VAL A 73 10.51 -13.16 0.61
CA VAL A 73 10.65 -11.83 -0.07
C VAL A 73 10.23 -11.83 -1.53
N HIS A 74 10.48 -12.93 -2.25
CA HIS A 74 10.06 -13.08 -3.63
C HIS A 74 8.52 -13.13 -3.80
N GLN A 75 7.79 -13.59 -2.78
CA GLN A 75 6.32 -13.54 -2.73
C GLN A 75 5.79 -12.16 -2.27
N ALA A 76 6.63 -11.32 -1.65
CA ALA A 76 6.24 -9.95 -1.30
C ALA A 76 6.30 -9.00 -2.52
N LEU A 77 7.12 -9.32 -3.53
CA LEU A 77 7.12 -8.62 -4.83
C LEU A 77 6.06 -9.14 -5.81
N ARG A 78 5.61 -10.38 -5.60
CA ARG A 78 4.66 -11.11 -6.43
C ARG A 78 3.70 -11.81 -5.49
N LEU A 79 2.52 -11.26 -5.26
CA LEU A 79 1.48 -12.01 -4.57
C LEU A 79 1.21 -13.26 -5.45
N SER A 80 1.65 -14.41 -4.93
CA SER A 80 1.51 -15.79 -5.42
C SER A 80 2.24 -16.26 -6.70
N GLY A 81 2.82 -17.47 -6.62
CA GLY A 81 3.24 -18.27 -7.80
C GLY A 81 4.73 -18.66 -7.92
N THR A 82 5.00 -19.85 -8.44
CA THR A 82 6.33 -20.24 -8.94
C THR A 82 6.71 -19.38 -10.14
N SER A 83 7.85 -18.68 -10.03
CA SER A 83 8.40 -17.80 -11.07
C SER A 83 8.47 -18.46 -12.44
N ASN A 84 7.65 -18.03 -13.38
CA ASN A 84 7.88 -18.25 -14.80
C ASN A 84 8.28 -16.90 -15.39
N ALA A 85 9.59 -16.63 -15.45
CA ALA A 85 10.14 -15.39 -15.98
C ALA A 85 9.51 -15.06 -17.35
N ALA A 86 8.54 -14.16 -17.36
CA ALA A 86 7.85 -13.69 -18.56
C ALA A 86 8.71 -12.62 -19.24
N THR A 87 9.72 -13.05 -20.00
CA THR A 87 10.59 -12.13 -20.76
C THR A 87 9.87 -11.45 -21.93
N THR A 88 8.66 -11.93 -22.26
CA THR A 88 7.74 -11.34 -23.25
C THR A 88 6.39 -11.08 -22.61
N ILE A 89 5.82 -9.91 -22.90
CA ILE A 89 4.50 -9.50 -22.42
C ILE A 89 3.45 -10.52 -22.88
N PRO A 90 2.66 -11.13 -21.97
CA PRO A 90 1.50 -11.92 -22.36
C PRO A 90 0.50 -11.05 -23.10
N VAL A 91 -0.05 -11.56 -24.20
CA VAL A 91 -1.04 -10.86 -25.04
C VAL A 91 -2.30 -11.70 -25.19
N GLY A 92 -3.43 -11.03 -25.44
CA GLY A 92 -4.74 -11.65 -25.57
C GLY A 92 -5.70 -11.17 -24.49
N CYS A 93 -6.85 -11.83 -24.39
CA CYS A 93 -7.94 -11.43 -23.51
C CYS A 93 -8.31 -12.59 -22.58
N VAL A 94 -8.11 -12.41 -21.29
CA VAL A 94 -8.63 -13.30 -20.25
C VAL A 94 -10.09 -12.97 -20.04
N ARG A 95 -10.96 -13.94 -20.29
CA ARG A 95 -12.41 -13.78 -20.13
C ARG A 95 -13.07 -15.10 -19.80
N ARG A 96 -14.32 -15.03 -19.36
CA ARG A 96 -15.10 -16.23 -19.09
C ARG A 96 -15.49 -16.90 -20.40
N ASP A 97 -15.14 -18.17 -20.55
CA ASP A 97 -15.63 -19.01 -21.63
C ASP A 97 -17.14 -19.26 -21.43
N PRO A 98 -18.00 -18.86 -22.39
CA PRO A 98 -19.45 -19.03 -22.27
C PRO A 98 -19.89 -20.49 -22.18
N SER A 99 -19.08 -21.42 -22.69
CA SER A 99 -19.41 -22.84 -22.77
C SER A 99 -19.01 -23.63 -21.53
N THR A 100 -17.89 -23.29 -20.90
CA THR A 100 -17.36 -23.98 -19.71
C THR A 100 -17.55 -23.18 -18.43
N GLY A 101 -17.84 -21.89 -18.53
CA GLY A 101 -17.89 -20.96 -17.40
C GLY A 101 -16.52 -20.72 -16.76
N SER A 102 -15.42 -21.23 -17.32
CA SER A 102 -14.07 -21.06 -16.77
C SER A 102 -13.34 -19.87 -17.40
N PRO A 103 -12.37 -19.25 -16.70
CA PRO A 103 -11.48 -18.29 -17.34
C PRO A 103 -10.71 -18.94 -18.49
N THR A 104 -10.62 -18.25 -19.62
CA THR A 104 -9.85 -18.67 -20.80
C THR A 104 -9.05 -17.51 -21.37
N LEU A 105 -7.89 -17.81 -21.94
CA LEU A 105 -7.05 -16.84 -22.63
C LEU A 105 -7.37 -16.89 -24.13
N VAL A 106 -8.04 -15.86 -24.63
CA VAL A 106 -8.36 -15.70 -26.05
C VAL A 106 -7.20 -15.00 -26.74
N ALA A 107 -6.62 -15.64 -27.75
CA ALA A 107 -5.52 -15.06 -28.52
C ALA A 107 -5.95 -13.78 -29.28
N PRO A 108 -5.00 -12.88 -29.60
CA PRO A 108 -5.28 -11.70 -30.40
C PRO A 108 -5.92 -12.04 -31.75
N GLY A 109 -6.94 -11.28 -32.15
CA GLY A 109 -7.70 -11.49 -33.37
C GLY A 109 -9.07 -10.81 -33.36
N PRO A 110 -10.01 -11.22 -34.23
CA PRO A 110 -11.32 -10.58 -34.34
C PRO A 110 -12.14 -10.57 -33.04
N ALA A 111 -11.91 -11.54 -32.15
CA ALA A 111 -12.55 -11.64 -30.86
C ALA A 111 -11.80 -10.90 -29.74
N CYS A 112 -10.53 -10.53 -29.93
CA CYS A 112 -9.69 -9.93 -28.91
C CYS A 112 -8.67 -8.96 -29.54
N GLY A 113 -8.81 -7.65 -29.26
CA GLY A 113 -7.94 -6.63 -29.82
C GLY A 113 -6.60 -6.45 -29.10
N ALA A 114 -6.38 -7.15 -27.98
CA ALA A 114 -5.23 -6.97 -27.11
C ALA A 114 -3.98 -7.70 -27.66
N ASP A 115 -3.28 -7.05 -28.61
CA ASP A 115 -2.11 -7.60 -29.32
C ASP A 115 -0.75 -7.19 -28.72
N THR A 116 -0.76 -6.26 -27.77
CA THR A 116 0.42 -5.64 -27.14
C THR A 116 0.33 -5.66 -25.61
N TYR A 117 -0.78 -6.13 -25.06
CA TYR A 117 -1.08 -6.22 -23.64
C TYR A 117 -2.03 -7.38 -23.39
N LEU A 118 -2.22 -7.73 -22.12
CA LEU A 118 -3.25 -8.66 -21.68
C LEU A 118 -4.49 -7.88 -21.23
N GLU A 119 -5.64 -8.15 -21.82
CA GLU A 119 -6.93 -7.61 -21.37
C GLU A 119 -7.59 -8.60 -20.42
N VAL A 120 -8.19 -8.12 -19.33
CA VAL A 120 -8.98 -8.94 -18.41
C VAL A 120 -10.38 -8.40 -18.39
N ASP A 121 -11.32 -9.21 -18.86
CA ASP A 121 -12.75 -8.93 -18.85
C ASP A 121 -13.38 -9.58 -17.61
N TYR A 122 -13.65 -8.77 -16.59
CA TYR A 122 -14.35 -9.24 -15.39
C TYR A 122 -15.88 -9.24 -15.59
N ASP A 123 -16.57 -10.14 -14.91
CA ASP A 123 -18.02 -10.32 -15.08
C ASP A 123 -18.83 -9.12 -14.58
N ASN A 124 -18.26 -8.31 -13.68
CA ASN A 124 -18.89 -7.09 -13.18
C ASN A 124 -18.78 -5.90 -14.15
N GLY A 125 -18.13 -6.08 -15.30
CA GLY A 125 -17.90 -5.04 -16.30
C GLY A 125 -16.61 -4.23 -16.12
N ASP A 126 -15.76 -4.59 -15.14
CA ASP A 126 -14.39 -4.09 -15.12
C ASP A 126 -13.63 -4.65 -16.33
N VAL A 127 -12.91 -3.76 -17.01
CA VAL A 127 -11.98 -4.15 -18.07
C VAL A 127 -10.62 -3.55 -17.75
N VAL A 128 -9.63 -4.43 -17.59
CA VAL A 128 -8.28 -4.07 -17.13
C VAL A 128 -7.27 -4.46 -18.19
N LYS A 129 -6.43 -3.51 -18.60
CA LYS A 129 -5.23 -3.79 -19.38
C LYS A 129 -4.07 -4.02 -18.44
N VAL A 130 -3.38 -5.14 -18.62
CA VAL A 130 -2.21 -5.54 -17.88
C VAL A 130 -1.05 -5.66 -18.86
N THR A 131 0.00 -4.88 -18.65
CA THR A 131 1.31 -5.14 -19.26
C THR A 131 2.20 -5.73 -18.18
N TRP A 132 2.70 -6.95 -18.39
CA TRP A 132 3.58 -7.62 -17.43
C TRP A 132 4.82 -8.12 -18.14
N SER A 133 5.98 -7.73 -17.65
CA SER A 133 7.25 -8.32 -18.07
C SER A 133 8.17 -8.48 -16.87
N GLU A 134 8.97 -9.54 -16.88
CA GLU A 134 9.90 -9.80 -15.79
C GLU A 134 11.17 -10.52 -16.24
N THR A 135 12.21 -10.32 -15.46
CA THR A 135 13.44 -11.08 -15.50
C THR A 135 13.62 -11.81 -14.17
N THR A 136 14.76 -12.47 -13.97
CA THR A 136 15.09 -13.08 -12.68
C THR A 136 15.25 -12.05 -11.56
N THR A 137 15.52 -10.78 -11.88
CA THR A 137 15.83 -9.74 -10.89
C THR A 137 14.99 -8.48 -11.04
N SER A 138 14.06 -8.40 -11.98
CA SER A 138 13.26 -7.20 -12.18
C SER A 138 11.87 -7.51 -12.72
N PHE A 139 10.91 -6.60 -12.52
CA PHE A 139 9.63 -6.63 -13.20
C PHE A 139 9.17 -5.22 -13.60
N ASP A 140 8.33 -5.16 -14.62
CA ASP A 140 7.58 -3.97 -15.05
C ASP A 140 6.12 -4.40 -15.23
N LEU A 141 5.24 -3.79 -14.43
CA LEU A 141 3.80 -4.01 -14.42
C LEU A 141 3.09 -2.70 -14.69
N LYS A 142 2.18 -2.69 -15.66
CA LYS A 142 1.24 -1.59 -15.87
C LYS A 142 -0.18 -2.10 -15.77
N LEU A 143 -0.99 -1.38 -15.00
CA LEU A 143 -2.42 -1.61 -14.84
C LEU A 143 -3.19 -0.37 -15.28
N GLU A 144 -3.99 -0.51 -16.33
CA GLU A 144 -4.90 0.52 -16.81
C GLU A 144 -6.33 -0.03 -16.79
N VAL A 145 -7.23 0.63 -16.06
CA VAL A 145 -8.63 0.24 -16.02
C VAL A 145 -9.43 1.11 -16.98
N ILE A 146 -10.03 0.50 -17.99
CA ILE A 146 -10.71 1.21 -19.09
C ILE A 146 -12.24 1.20 -18.98
N ALA A 147 -12.80 0.27 -18.19
CA ALA A 147 -14.23 0.16 -17.91
C ALA A 147 -14.47 -0.28 -16.46
N GLY A 148 -15.68 -0.02 -15.96
CA GLY A 148 -16.10 -0.35 -14.59
C GLY A 148 -15.78 0.74 -13.54
N PRO A 149 -16.06 0.46 -12.25
CA PRO A 149 -15.88 1.42 -11.14
C PRO A 149 -14.49 2.04 -11.00
N TRP A 150 -13.45 1.32 -11.42
CA TRP A 150 -12.04 1.75 -11.35
C TRP A 150 -11.55 2.51 -12.59
N ARG A 151 -12.44 2.76 -13.56
CA ARG A 151 -12.09 3.40 -14.84
C ARG A 151 -11.33 4.70 -14.63
N GLY A 152 -10.20 4.84 -15.31
CA GLY A 152 -9.30 5.99 -15.20
C GLY A 152 -8.08 5.74 -14.30
N THR A 153 -8.07 4.62 -13.57
CA THR A 153 -6.87 4.13 -12.89
C THR A 153 -5.80 3.75 -13.91
N ASN A 154 -4.59 4.25 -13.71
CA ASN A 154 -3.39 3.95 -14.49
C ASN A 154 -2.18 3.94 -13.56
N LEU A 155 -1.70 2.75 -13.21
CA LEU A 155 -0.58 2.55 -12.30
C LEU A 155 0.55 1.81 -13.02
N HIS A 156 1.77 2.30 -12.83
CA HIS A 156 3.00 1.69 -13.31
C HIS A 156 3.88 1.31 -12.12
N TYR A 157 4.18 0.02 -12.03
CA TYR A 157 5.06 -0.54 -11.02
C TYR A 157 6.33 -1.05 -11.68
N THR A 158 7.46 -0.65 -11.15
CA THR A 158 8.76 -1.23 -11.52
C THR A 158 9.40 -1.79 -10.28
N GLY A 159 9.85 -3.04 -10.34
CA GLY A 159 10.55 -3.66 -9.23
C GLY A 159 11.91 -4.21 -9.60
N ASN A 160 12.79 -4.26 -8.60
CA ASN A 160 14.13 -4.81 -8.70
C ASN A 160 14.45 -5.62 -7.44
N LEU A 161 15.09 -6.78 -7.64
CA LEU A 161 15.58 -7.69 -6.63
C LEU A 161 17.11 -7.57 -6.56
N ASN A 162 17.62 -7.28 -5.36
CA ASN A 162 19.04 -7.24 -5.08
C ASN A 162 19.34 -8.11 -3.85
N GLY A 163 19.67 -9.39 -4.11
CA GLY A 163 19.88 -10.38 -3.05
C GLY A 163 18.61 -10.61 -2.23
N ASN A 164 18.65 -10.25 -0.95
CA ASN A 164 17.53 -10.39 -0.01
C ASN A 164 16.66 -9.13 0.10
N ALA A 165 16.91 -8.13 -0.75
CA ALA A 165 16.15 -6.89 -0.80
C ALA A 165 15.39 -6.76 -2.12
N ALA A 166 14.23 -6.13 -2.02
CA ALA A 166 13.27 -5.90 -3.07
C ALA A 166 12.94 -4.40 -3.05
N THR A 167 13.05 -3.72 -4.17
CA THR A 167 12.62 -2.33 -4.33
C THR A 167 11.49 -2.29 -5.33
N VAL A 168 10.40 -1.60 -5.01
CA VAL A 168 9.31 -1.33 -5.95
C VAL A 168 9.05 0.16 -5.95
N VAL A 169 8.85 0.69 -7.15
CA VAL A 169 8.39 2.05 -7.39
C VAL A 169 7.01 1.95 -8.01
N VAL A 170 6.03 2.67 -7.45
CA VAL A 170 4.69 2.86 -8.01
C VAL A 170 4.51 4.31 -8.42
N THR A 171 4.03 4.52 -9.65
CA THR A 171 3.68 5.84 -10.16
C THR A 171 2.35 5.79 -10.89
N GLY A 172 1.63 6.91 -10.93
CA GLY A 172 0.42 7.06 -11.72
C GLY A 172 -0.76 7.58 -10.91
N ALA A 173 -1.97 7.18 -11.28
CA ALA A 173 -3.20 7.64 -10.66
C ALA A 173 -4.17 6.49 -10.38
N MET A 174 -4.90 6.58 -9.27
CA MET A 174 -6.04 5.74 -8.97
C MET A 174 -7.32 6.55 -8.99
N LEU A 175 -8.33 6.01 -9.65
CA LEU A 175 -9.67 6.56 -9.69
C LEU A 175 -10.67 5.45 -9.38
N PHE A 176 -11.50 5.66 -8.37
CA PHE A 176 -12.59 4.75 -8.03
C PHE A 176 -13.89 5.52 -7.81
N SER A 177 -14.96 5.05 -8.44
CA SER A 177 -16.31 5.57 -8.26
C SER A 177 -17.32 4.44 -8.28
N ARG A 178 -18.20 4.39 -7.28
CA ARG A 178 -19.36 3.48 -7.33
C ARG A 178 -20.39 4.06 -8.28
N THR A 179 -21.01 3.22 -9.10
CA THR A 179 -22.02 3.63 -10.09
C THR A 179 -23.13 4.44 -9.43
N GLY A 180 -23.29 5.71 -9.83
CA GLY A 180 -24.29 6.63 -9.25
C GLY A 180 -23.87 7.41 -8.00
N SER A 181 -22.61 7.28 -7.56
CA SER A 181 -22.04 7.97 -6.39
C SER A 181 -20.94 8.98 -6.78
N ALA A 182 -20.56 9.85 -5.83
CA ALA A 182 -19.38 10.70 -5.94
C ALA A 182 -18.10 9.85 -6.09
N VAL A 183 -17.04 10.43 -6.65
CA VAL A 183 -15.72 9.79 -6.70
C VAL A 183 -15.27 9.48 -5.27
N HIS A 184 -14.84 8.24 -5.03
CA HIS A 184 -14.46 7.73 -3.72
C HIS A 184 -12.93 7.71 -3.54
N VAL A 185 -12.18 7.54 -4.64
CA VAL A 185 -10.72 7.68 -4.66
C VAL A 185 -10.35 8.50 -5.88
N ASN A 186 -9.54 9.55 -5.68
CA ASN A 186 -8.83 10.26 -6.74
C ASN A 186 -7.44 10.57 -6.20
N ALA A 187 -6.49 9.69 -6.48
CA ALA A 187 -5.18 9.73 -5.88
C ALA A 187 -4.04 9.67 -6.90
N GLY A 188 -3.01 10.47 -6.70
CA GLY A 188 -1.76 10.44 -7.47
C GLY A 188 -0.61 9.83 -6.67
N PHE A 189 0.19 8.97 -7.30
CA PHE A 189 1.26 8.22 -6.65
C PHE A 189 2.63 8.50 -7.27
N SER A 190 3.61 8.62 -6.38
CA SER A 190 5.03 8.49 -6.68
C SER A 190 5.70 7.96 -5.42
N VAL A 191 5.53 6.66 -5.15
CA VAL A 191 6.01 6.00 -3.91
C VAL A 191 7.02 4.93 -4.26
N THR A 192 8.09 4.85 -3.48
CA THR A 192 9.07 3.78 -3.51
C THR A 192 9.02 3.04 -2.18
N TYR A 193 8.90 1.72 -2.22
CA TYR A 193 9.07 0.88 -1.04
C TYR A 193 10.18 -0.14 -1.25
N VAL A 194 11.02 -0.28 -0.23
CA VAL A 194 12.11 -1.24 -0.17
C VAL A 194 11.80 -2.22 0.94
N VAL A 195 11.68 -3.51 0.61
CA VAL A 195 11.49 -4.59 1.57
C VAL A 195 12.75 -5.45 1.59
N SER A 196 13.29 -5.75 2.76
CA SER A 196 14.37 -6.73 2.91
C SER A 196 14.07 -7.67 4.05
N VAL A 197 14.42 -8.95 3.88
CA VAL A 197 14.21 -9.95 4.93
C VAL A 197 15.52 -10.68 5.19
N SER A 198 15.85 -10.82 6.46
CA SER A 198 16.92 -11.69 6.94
C SER A 198 16.33 -12.71 7.91
N GLN A 199 16.60 -13.98 7.66
CA GLN A 199 16.17 -15.09 8.51
C GLN A 199 17.39 -15.78 9.10
N ASP A 200 17.32 -16.08 10.39
CA ASP A 200 18.21 -16.99 11.09
C ASP A 200 17.39 -18.17 11.67
N SER A 201 18.03 -19.13 12.34
CA SER A 201 17.38 -20.35 12.84
C SER A 201 16.26 -20.12 13.87
N SER A 202 16.18 -18.92 14.45
CA SER A 202 15.29 -18.59 15.58
C SER A 202 14.64 -17.21 15.48
N SER A 203 14.96 -16.45 14.44
CA SER A 203 14.54 -15.08 14.27
C SER A 203 14.36 -14.71 12.80
N THR A 204 13.34 -13.89 12.55
CA THR A 204 13.09 -13.27 11.26
C THR A 204 13.08 -11.77 11.45
N THR A 205 13.85 -11.06 10.64
CA THR A 205 13.82 -9.60 10.58
C THR A 205 13.34 -9.17 9.20
N VAL A 206 12.31 -8.33 9.17
CA VAL A 206 11.81 -7.66 7.96
C VAL A 206 12.10 -6.17 8.12
N ASN A 207 12.77 -5.56 7.16
CA ASN A 207 12.88 -4.11 7.06
C ASN A 207 12.06 -3.62 5.88
N ILE A 208 11.22 -2.62 6.11
CA ILE A 208 10.48 -1.91 5.09
C ILE A 208 10.94 -0.46 5.15
N SER A 209 11.20 0.17 4.01
CA SER A 209 11.40 1.61 3.92
C SER A 209 10.49 2.15 2.85
N VAL A 210 9.73 3.19 3.17
CA VAL A 210 8.79 3.85 2.26
C VAL A 210 9.23 5.29 2.08
N ASN A 211 9.31 5.71 0.82
CA ASN A 211 9.68 7.07 0.45
C ASN A 211 8.87 7.52 -0.76
N GLY A 212 8.19 8.67 -0.66
CA GLY A 212 7.56 9.30 -1.80
C GLY A 212 6.32 10.08 -1.43
N THR A 213 5.42 10.23 -2.41
CA THR A 213 4.24 11.07 -2.26
C THR A 213 2.97 10.35 -2.70
N ALA A 214 1.91 10.52 -1.91
CA ALA A 214 0.54 10.16 -2.25
C ALA A 214 -0.36 11.39 -2.11
N THR A 215 -0.95 11.83 -3.21
CA THR A 215 -1.85 13.00 -3.23
C THR A 215 -3.29 12.53 -3.29
N ASP A 216 -4.12 12.94 -2.34
CA ASP A 216 -5.57 12.73 -2.37
C ASP A 216 -6.25 14.04 -2.79
N HIS A 217 -6.77 14.04 -4.02
CA HIS A 217 -7.41 15.20 -4.61
C HIS A 217 -8.84 15.44 -4.08
N ILE A 218 -9.43 14.50 -3.35
CA ILE A 218 -10.75 14.65 -2.71
C ILE A 218 -10.59 15.31 -1.35
N ALA A 219 -9.67 14.77 -0.53
CA ALA A 219 -9.37 15.33 0.78
C ALA A 219 -8.51 16.61 0.70
N LEU A 220 -8.00 16.95 -0.49
CA LEU A 220 -7.10 18.07 -0.73
C LEU A 220 -5.86 17.99 0.16
N VAL A 221 -5.21 16.83 0.16
CA VAL A 221 -3.98 16.59 0.92
C VAL A 221 -2.92 15.92 0.07
N GLN A 222 -1.67 16.19 0.37
CA GLN A 222 -0.53 15.45 -0.16
C GLN A 222 0.31 14.90 1.00
N ALA A 223 0.38 13.58 1.09
CA ALA A 223 1.27 12.91 2.02
C ALA A 223 2.67 12.76 1.43
N HIS A 224 3.67 13.08 2.23
CA HIS A 224 5.09 12.89 2.01
C HIS A 224 5.57 11.82 2.99
N GLU A 225 5.74 10.61 2.50
CA GLU A 225 6.13 9.47 3.30
C GLU A 225 7.66 9.37 3.31
N HIS A 226 8.27 9.33 4.50
CA HIS A 226 9.69 9.07 4.67
C HIS A 226 9.93 8.28 5.96
N PHE A 227 9.59 7.00 5.94
CA PHE A 227 9.68 6.16 7.13
C PHE A 227 10.25 4.78 6.85
N GLY A 228 10.67 4.14 7.93
CA GLY A 228 11.12 2.75 7.96
C GLY A 228 10.39 1.96 9.04
N LEU A 229 10.15 0.69 8.73
CA LEU A 229 9.65 -0.32 9.65
C LEU A 229 10.70 -1.40 9.79
N ASN A 230 10.93 -1.83 11.03
CA ASN A 230 11.73 -2.99 11.34
C ASN A 230 10.88 -3.95 12.18
N LEU A 231 10.50 -5.08 11.59
CA LEU A 231 9.79 -6.15 12.28
C LEU A 231 10.80 -7.23 12.64
N ARG A 232 10.80 -7.65 13.89
CA ARG A 232 11.66 -8.72 14.41
C ARG A 232 10.85 -9.68 15.23
N ASP A 233 10.82 -10.92 14.79
CA ASP A 233 10.30 -12.02 15.58
C ASP A 233 11.44 -12.87 16.08
N SER A 234 11.37 -13.28 17.34
CA SER A 234 12.31 -14.22 17.95
C SER A 234 11.57 -15.18 18.86
N THR A 235 11.99 -16.44 18.85
CA THR A 235 11.42 -17.47 19.75
C THR A 235 12.51 -18.06 20.62
N SER A 236 12.30 -18.00 21.94
CA SER A 236 13.20 -18.59 22.95
C SER A 236 12.39 -19.45 23.92
N GLY A 237 12.61 -20.77 23.87
CA GLY A 237 11.80 -21.73 24.62
C GLY A 237 10.33 -21.68 24.19
N GLN A 238 9.43 -21.35 25.12
CA GLN A 238 7.99 -21.19 24.86
C GLN A 238 7.55 -19.72 24.71
N THR A 239 8.50 -18.79 24.63
CA THR A 239 8.20 -17.37 24.51
C THR A 239 8.56 -16.87 23.13
N THR A 240 7.57 -16.31 22.44
CA THR A 240 7.76 -15.57 21.18
C THR A 240 7.72 -14.09 21.50
N THR A 241 8.74 -13.35 21.06
CA THR A 241 8.79 -11.89 21.13
C THR A 241 8.78 -11.33 19.71
N SER A 242 7.77 -10.52 19.43
CA SER A 242 7.60 -9.75 18.20
C SER A 242 7.84 -8.28 18.52
N THR A 243 8.74 -7.64 17.79
CA THR A 243 9.03 -6.21 17.92
C THR A 243 8.81 -5.54 16.58
N VAL A 244 8.04 -4.46 16.57
CA VAL A 244 7.87 -3.57 15.43
C VAL A 244 8.45 -2.23 15.81
N GLN A 245 9.45 -1.77 15.07
CA GLN A 245 10.02 -0.44 15.24
C GLN A 245 9.65 0.40 14.03
N TRP A 246 9.03 1.55 14.26
CA TRP A 246 8.73 2.58 13.27
C TRP A 246 9.67 3.74 13.49
N SER A 247 10.29 4.26 12.45
CA SER A 247 11.13 5.45 12.54
C SER A 247 11.05 6.27 11.26
N GLY A 248 10.92 7.59 11.39
CA GLY A 248 10.94 8.51 10.25
C GLY A 248 9.91 9.62 10.40
N SER A 249 9.34 10.05 9.27
CA SER A 249 8.34 11.09 9.23
C SER A 249 7.24 10.83 8.20
N VAL A 250 6.07 11.40 8.49
CA VAL A 250 5.00 11.59 7.50
C VAL A 250 4.62 13.06 7.50
N GLY A 251 4.95 13.74 6.41
CA GLY A 251 4.51 15.10 6.13
C GLY A 251 3.15 15.08 5.45
N ILE A 252 2.26 16.01 5.79
CA ILE A 252 0.97 16.22 5.15
C ILE A 252 0.87 17.68 4.76
N ASP A 253 0.86 17.94 3.47
CA ASP A 253 0.49 19.24 2.93
C ASP A 253 -1.03 19.31 2.83
N LEU A 254 -1.63 20.27 3.51
CA LEU A 254 -3.02 20.67 3.33
C LEU A 254 -3.08 21.57 2.10
N LEU A 255 -3.82 21.16 1.07
CA LEU A 255 -3.86 21.84 -0.22
C LEU A 255 -5.01 22.84 -0.27
N LYS A 256 -4.83 23.90 -1.06
CA LYS A 256 -5.90 24.83 -1.42
C LYS A 256 -6.90 24.16 -2.34
N ALA A 257 -8.01 24.84 -2.59
CA ALA A 257 -9.09 24.37 -3.47
C ALA A 257 -8.65 24.10 -4.93
N ASP A 258 -7.47 24.58 -5.34
CA ASP A 258 -6.89 24.25 -6.64
C ASP A 258 -6.28 22.83 -6.68
N GLY A 259 -6.16 22.16 -5.53
CA GLY A 259 -5.62 20.81 -5.40
C GLY A 259 -4.13 20.70 -5.69
N VAL A 260 -3.40 21.83 -5.73
CA VAL A 260 -1.97 21.87 -6.10
C VAL A 260 -1.17 22.76 -5.17
N THR A 261 -1.71 23.90 -4.75
CA THR A 261 -0.98 24.84 -3.91
C THR A 261 -1.09 24.44 -2.44
N THR A 262 0.03 24.24 -1.76
CA THR A 262 0.05 24.04 -0.30
C THR A 262 -0.48 25.28 0.43
N ASP A 263 -1.44 25.07 1.32
CA ASP A 263 -1.93 26.06 2.28
C ASP A 263 -1.08 26.04 3.55
N HIS A 264 -0.95 24.85 4.15
CA HIS A 264 -0.16 24.58 5.33
C HIS A 264 0.49 23.20 5.24
N SER A 265 1.58 22.98 5.98
CA SER A 265 2.18 21.66 6.14
C SER A 265 2.20 21.22 7.60
N VAL A 266 1.92 19.94 7.82
CA VAL A 266 2.01 19.29 9.13
C VAL A 266 2.92 18.08 8.99
N THR A 267 3.98 17.99 9.78
CA THR A 267 4.87 16.81 9.77
C THR A 267 4.81 16.10 11.11
N PHE A 268 4.58 14.78 11.06
CA PHE A 268 4.69 13.90 12.21
C PHE A 268 6.03 13.18 12.13
N ASN A 269 7.01 13.59 12.93
CA ASN A 269 8.23 12.81 13.09
C ASN A 269 7.98 11.81 14.22
N VAL A 270 8.14 10.52 13.95
CA VAL A 270 7.81 9.48 14.91
C VAL A 270 8.95 8.49 15.08
N ASN A 271 9.14 8.04 16.30
CA ASN A 271 9.91 6.85 16.63
C ASN A 271 9.03 6.02 17.55
N ALA A 272 8.48 4.94 17.02
CA ALA A 272 7.64 4.02 17.76
C ALA A 272 8.31 2.65 17.89
N THR A 273 8.08 1.98 19.00
CA THR A 273 8.43 0.59 19.23
C THR A 273 7.25 -0.10 19.89
N VAL A 274 6.71 -1.11 19.22
CA VAL A 274 5.72 -2.02 19.75
C VAL A 274 6.42 -3.34 20.03
N THR A 275 6.32 -3.84 21.26
CA THR A 275 6.80 -5.17 21.62
C THR A 275 5.63 -6.00 22.09
N ALA A 276 5.37 -7.11 21.41
CA ALA A 276 4.43 -8.14 21.83
C ALA A 276 5.23 -9.37 22.30
N GLN A 277 4.91 -9.86 23.49
CA GLN A 277 5.47 -11.09 24.02
C GLN A 277 4.33 -12.07 24.30
N THR A 278 4.46 -13.27 23.75
CA THR A 278 3.49 -14.34 23.94
C THR A 278 4.19 -15.53 24.59
N THR A 279 3.70 -15.94 25.77
CA THR A 279 4.18 -17.10 26.52
C THR A 279 3.00 -18.00 26.85
N GLY A 280 2.93 -19.18 26.23
CA GLY A 280 1.76 -20.05 26.35
C GLY A 280 0.50 -19.36 25.83
N THR A 281 -0.49 -19.12 26.70
CA THR A 281 -1.74 -18.41 26.37
C THR A 281 -1.76 -16.94 26.78
N THR A 282 -0.68 -16.43 27.36
CA THR A 282 -0.59 -15.05 27.83
C THR A 282 0.12 -14.20 26.80
N SER A 283 -0.46 -13.05 26.45
CA SER A 283 0.17 -12.05 25.58
C SER A 283 0.25 -10.71 26.29
N THR A 284 1.39 -10.05 26.18
CA THR A 284 1.62 -8.69 26.68
C THR A 284 2.11 -7.82 25.56
N VAL A 285 1.50 -6.64 25.39
CA VAL A 285 1.87 -5.65 24.38
C VAL A 285 2.28 -4.37 25.07
N THR A 286 3.44 -3.85 24.71
CA THR A 286 3.94 -2.55 25.16
C THR A 286 4.19 -1.65 23.96
N LEU A 287 3.65 -0.44 24.00
CA LEU A 287 3.93 0.63 23.05
C LEU A 287 4.84 1.67 23.70
N SER A 288 5.86 2.09 22.96
CA SER A 288 6.62 3.31 23.22
C SER A 288 6.63 4.14 21.94
N LEU A 289 6.18 5.38 22.01
CA LEU A 289 6.18 6.33 20.90
C LEU A 289 6.70 7.67 21.41
N ASN A 290 7.65 8.23 20.68
CA ASN A 290 8.15 9.59 20.86
C ASN A 290 8.33 10.28 19.51
N GLY A 291 8.47 11.60 19.54
CA GLY A 291 8.67 12.42 18.36
C GLY A 291 8.03 13.79 18.51
N ASP A 292 7.77 14.46 17.41
CA ASP A 292 7.18 15.78 17.40
C ASP A 292 6.24 16.00 16.21
N VAL A 293 5.41 17.03 16.38
CA VAL A 293 4.49 17.52 15.37
C VAL A 293 4.98 18.90 14.96
N GLU A 294 5.40 19.03 13.71
CA GLU A 294 5.76 20.31 13.11
C GLU A 294 4.57 20.89 12.34
N TYR A 295 4.40 22.20 12.40
CA TYR A 295 3.46 22.97 11.59
C TYR A 295 4.23 24.05 10.85
N ASP A 296 4.14 24.08 9.52
CA ASP A 296 4.91 24.96 8.64
C ASP A 296 6.41 24.99 8.99
N GLY A 297 6.97 23.79 9.30
CA GLY A 297 8.38 23.58 9.66
C GLY A 297 8.79 24.03 11.06
N SER A 298 7.83 24.39 11.92
CA SER A 298 8.08 24.75 13.33
C SER A 298 7.43 23.75 14.27
N VAL A 299 8.16 23.31 15.29
CA VAL A 299 7.64 22.39 16.32
C VAL A 299 6.42 23.00 17.02
N ALA A 300 5.27 22.36 16.86
CA ALA A 300 3.99 22.74 17.44
C ALA A 300 3.65 21.93 18.69
N GLY A 301 4.09 20.67 18.78
CA GLY A 301 3.89 19.79 19.92
C GLY A 301 4.83 18.58 19.90
N ASN A 302 4.87 17.82 20.99
CA ASN A 302 5.65 16.60 21.12
C ASN A 302 4.74 15.39 21.25
N LEU A 303 5.08 14.29 20.58
CA LEU A 303 4.39 13.03 20.73
C LEU A 303 4.92 12.29 21.95
N VAL A 304 4.02 11.89 22.85
CA VAL A 304 4.37 11.18 24.08
C VAL A 304 3.46 10.00 24.31
N THR A 305 3.99 8.97 24.97
CA THR A 305 3.20 7.80 25.39
C THR A 305 2.97 7.81 26.89
N ARG A 306 1.72 7.65 27.32
CA ARG A 306 1.33 7.54 28.73
C ARG A 306 0.26 6.46 28.87
N ASN A 307 0.45 5.52 29.80
CA ASN A 307 -0.48 4.39 30.03
C ASN A 307 -0.85 3.63 28.73
N ASN A 308 0.14 3.41 27.84
CA ASN A 308 -0.05 2.74 26.55
C ASN A 308 -0.99 3.47 25.57
N GLN A 309 -1.19 4.78 25.76
CA GLN A 309 -1.91 5.68 24.86
C GLN A 309 -0.97 6.80 24.38
N VAL A 310 -1.25 7.33 23.19
CA VAL A 310 -0.42 8.36 22.56
C VAL A 310 -1.12 9.71 22.67
N TYR A 311 -0.34 10.74 22.98
CA TYR A 311 -0.80 12.11 23.15
C TYR A 311 0.11 13.08 22.41
N VAL A 312 -0.44 14.24 22.05
CA VAL A 312 0.33 15.41 21.62
C VAL A 312 0.40 16.39 22.78
N ASP A 313 1.60 16.59 23.34
CA ASP A 313 1.90 17.66 24.28
C ASP A 313 2.20 18.94 23.50
N TRP A 314 1.22 19.83 23.41
CA TRP A 314 1.31 21.05 22.63
C TRP A 314 2.20 22.10 23.29
N THR A 315 2.82 22.96 22.48
CA THR A 315 3.68 24.06 22.97
C THR A 315 2.93 25.16 23.73
N ASP A 316 1.60 25.12 23.78
CA ASP A 316 0.77 25.96 24.65
C ASP A 316 0.48 25.33 26.02
N GLY A 317 0.99 24.12 26.27
CA GLY A 317 0.80 23.36 27.51
C GLY A 317 -0.49 22.53 27.54
N ALA A 318 -1.31 22.57 26.49
CA ALA A 318 -2.46 21.68 26.35
C ALA A 318 -2.01 20.29 25.88
N GLU A 319 -2.89 19.32 26.07
CA GLU A 319 -2.68 17.94 25.69
C GLU A 319 -3.92 17.43 24.94
N ASP A 320 -3.71 16.79 23.80
CA ASP A 320 -4.77 16.13 23.04
C ASP A 320 -4.39 14.68 22.75
N ALA A 321 -5.40 13.80 22.68
CA ALA A 321 -5.18 12.42 22.28
C ALA A 321 -4.71 12.35 20.82
N PHE A 322 -3.74 11.49 20.56
CA PHE A 322 -3.25 11.18 19.22
C PHE A 322 -3.72 9.77 18.85
N ASP A 323 -4.30 9.61 17.66
CA ASP A 323 -4.64 8.28 17.16
C ASP A 323 -3.47 7.72 16.33
N PRO A 324 -2.67 6.78 16.87
CA PRO A 324 -1.61 6.15 16.13
C PRO A 324 -2.12 5.15 15.09
N SER A 325 -3.43 4.88 15.00
CA SER A 325 -3.98 3.98 13.98
C SER A 325 -3.68 4.49 12.57
N ALA A 326 -3.62 5.81 12.37
CA ALA A 326 -3.20 6.43 11.12
C ALA A 326 -1.74 6.10 10.74
N LEU A 327 -0.88 5.81 11.74
CA LEU A 327 0.47 5.26 11.53
C LEU A 327 0.43 3.73 11.40
N ALA A 328 -0.51 3.06 12.08
CA ALA A 328 -0.68 1.62 12.03
C ALA A 328 -1.34 1.12 10.74
N HIS A 329 -2.02 1.98 9.98
CA HIS A 329 -2.39 1.67 8.60
C HIS A 329 -1.15 1.56 7.69
N GLN A 330 0.03 1.95 8.15
CA GLN A 330 1.30 1.64 7.47
C GLN A 330 1.90 0.28 7.94
N LEU A 331 1.30 -0.41 8.93
CA LEU A 331 1.70 -1.71 9.50
C LEU A 331 0.83 -2.85 8.99
#